data_AF-A0A6G1SVN6-F1
#
_entry.id   AF-A0A6G1SVN6-F1
#
_cell.length_a   1.000
_cell.length_b   1.000
_cell.length_c   1.000
_cell.angle_alpha   90.00
_cell.angle_beta   90.00
_cell.angle_gamma   90.00
#
_symmetry.space_group_name_H-M   'P 1'
#
loop_
_entity.id
_entity.type
_entity.pdbx_description
1 polymer ?
#
loop_
_entity_poly.entity_id
_entity_poly.type
_entity_poly.pdbx_seq_one_letter_code
_entity_poly.pdbx_strand_id
1 'polypeptide(L)'
;MKRNTAHLVRSLGWIARLPLCGEREVAGLLGVDEHDARHLIHELVKDGWVETVEAGSPELELRRLAFVREPAIPALAAAFGLPPDDLIRAVPLRLRGTLERVTRVEITVGVNRLFADLATDLRASGAVELADARSLPLAVSAREHWCLPATDGYGCLRAGTHWAPFLVAWDRAAAPDLYRRRRVVAWSRARAAVVQRWSADRLPPLLVVCPSGRELRVWERALTARDDDGPSAYLNVLVTTRDELHAHGAGGAIWRESGGGPPGLLVERLGWGGAPPLTPVEMPDALDGVPAPPRRTGPTIRERAPGQATESAGGPLWQRVAVLALATGTSERTLIEWVARHPLLAAAELATLLSEPQALVERRLEWLIRCHAVRVVSDASTHEDERNHQ
;
A
#
# COMPACT_ATOMS: atom_id res chain seq x y z
N MET A 1 -7.38 -32.85 -6.66
CA MET A 1 -6.34 -32.24 -5.80
C MET A 1 -5.37 -31.30 -6.54
N LYS A 2 -4.89 -31.60 -7.76
CA LYS A 2 -3.89 -30.75 -8.46
C LYS A 2 -4.26 -29.27 -8.69
N ARG A 3 -5.55 -28.93 -8.84
CA ARG A 3 -6.01 -27.53 -9.02
C ARG A 3 -5.69 -26.62 -7.82
N ASN A 4 -5.61 -27.17 -6.60
CA ASN A 4 -5.39 -26.36 -5.41
C ASN A 4 -3.93 -25.86 -5.34
N THR A 5 -2.97 -26.69 -5.78
CA THR A 5 -1.54 -26.35 -5.73
C THR A 5 -1.19 -25.13 -6.59
N ALA A 6 -1.66 -25.07 -7.84
CA ALA A 6 -1.37 -23.94 -8.73
C ALA A 6 -1.94 -22.62 -8.19
N HIS A 7 -3.15 -22.64 -7.63
CA HIS A 7 -3.73 -21.44 -7.00
C HIS A 7 -2.97 -21.02 -5.75
N LEU A 8 -2.47 -21.96 -4.95
CA LEU A 8 -1.68 -21.66 -3.76
C LEU A 8 -0.36 -20.98 -4.13
N VAL A 9 0.32 -21.45 -5.18
CA VAL A 9 1.55 -20.81 -5.69
C VAL A 9 1.27 -19.41 -6.21
N ARG A 10 0.25 -19.26 -7.06
CA ARG A 10 -0.13 -17.94 -7.60
C ARG A 10 -0.56 -16.97 -6.50
N SER A 11 -1.26 -17.45 -5.46
CA SER A 11 -1.61 -16.66 -4.28
C SER A 11 -0.36 -16.12 -3.58
N LEU A 12 0.61 -17.00 -3.31
CA LEU A 12 1.88 -16.63 -2.68
C LEU A 12 2.63 -15.60 -3.52
N GLY A 13 2.66 -15.78 -4.85
CA GLY A 13 3.28 -14.84 -5.78
C GLY A 13 2.64 -13.47 -5.80
N TRP A 14 1.31 -13.40 -5.70
CA TRP A 14 0.61 -12.14 -5.56
C TRP A 14 0.89 -11.47 -4.21
N ILE A 15 0.80 -12.21 -3.10
CA ILE A 15 1.08 -11.67 -1.76
C ILE A 15 2.54 -11.21 -1.63
N ALA A 16 3.49 -11.86 -2.31
CA ALA A 16 4.88 -11.44 -2.35
C ALA A 16 5.07 -10.08 -3.06
N ARG A 17 4.40 -9.89 -4.20
CA ARG A 17 4.48 -8.65 -5.00
C ARG A 17 3.64 -7.51 -4.43
N LEU A 18 2.50 -7.86 -3.83
CA LEU A 18 1.48 -6.97 -3.28
C LEU A 18 1.26 -7.35 -1.80
N PRO A 19 2.17 -6.96 -0.89
CA PRO A 19 1.98 -7.23 0.53
C PRO A 19 0.71 -6.57 1.06
N LEU A 20 0.15 -7.13 2.12
CA LEU A 20 -1.11 -6.71 2.74
C LEU A 20 -2.33 -6.92 1.82
N CYS A 21 -2.34 -8.01 1.04
CA CYS A 21 -3.54 -8.45 0.32
C CYS A 21 -4.52 -9.16 1.27
N GLY A 22 -5.81 -8.81 1.19
CA GLY A 22 -6.88 -9.56 1.83
C GLY A 22 -7.47 -10.62 0.89
N GLU A 23 -8.52 -11.29 1.38
CA GLU A 23 -9.25 -12.34 0.65
C GLU A 23 -9.82 -11.82 -0.67
N ARG A 24 -10.40 -10.62 -0.66
CA ARG A 24 -10.97 -9.96 -1.85
C ARG A 24 -9.91 -9.67 -2.90
N GLU A 25 -8.77 -9.10 -2.50
CA GLU A 25 -7.71 -8.79 -3.44
C GLU A 25 -7.12 -10.06 -4.07
N VAL A 26 -6.90 -11.12 -3.27
CA VAL A 26 -6.43 -12.41 -3.78
C VAL A 26 -7.47 -13.05 -4.71
N ALA A 27 -8.76 -13.01 -4.36
CA ALA A 27 -9.85 -13.51 -5.18
C ALA A 27 -9.87 -12.86 -6.57
N GLY A 28 -9.84 -11.52 -6.63
CA GLY A 28 -9.84 -10.77 -7.89
C GLY A 28 -8.61 -11.06 -8.76
N LEU A 29 -7.42 -11.08 -8.16
CA LEU A 29 -6.16 -11.37 -8.86
C LEU A 29 -6.10 -12.80 -9.44
N LEU A 30 -6.72 -13.78 -8.78
CA LEU A 30 -6.72 -15.17 -9.22
C LEU A 30 -7.91 -15.53 -10.12
N GLY A 31 -9.03 -14.83 -9.98
CA GLY A 31 -10.30 -15.19 -10.61
C GLY A 31 -11.00 -16.35 -9.92
N VAL A 32 -10.97 -16.34 -8.59
CA VAL A 32 -11.69 -17.28 -7.72
C VAL A 32 -12.62 -16.48 -6.79
N ASP A 33 -13.50 -17.14 -6.05
CA ASP A 33 -14.34 -16.47 -5.06
C ASP A 33 -13.58 -16.17 -3.75
N GLU A 34 -14.15 -15.30 -2.91
CA GLU A 34 -13.52 -14.90 -1.63
C GLU A 34 -13.39 -16.07 -0.63
N HIS A 35 -14.23 -17.10 -0.72
CA HIS A 35 -14.15 -18.28 0.15
C HIS A 35 -12.94 -19.15 -0.21
N ASP A 36 -12.73 -19.39 -1.50
CA ASP A 36 -11.55 -20.09 -2.02
C ASP A 36 -10.27 -19.29 -1.70
N ALA A 37 -10.27 -17.97 -1.91
CA ALA A 37 -9.15 -17.12 -1.55
C ALA A 37 -8.82 -17.17 -0.05
N ARG A 38 -9.84 -17.16 0.82
CA ARG A 38 -9.66 -17.35 2.27
C ARG A 38 -9.01 -18.69 2.58
N HIS A 39 -9.48 -19.77 1.97
CA HIS A 39 -8.89 -21.09 2.15
C HIS A 39 -7.41 -21.13 1.72
N LEU A 40 -7.08 -20.53 0.57
CA LEU A 40 -5.69 -20.44 0.08
C LEU A 40 -4.80 -19.66 1.04
N ILE A 41 -5.25 -18.51 1.54
CA ILE A 41 -4.51 -17.72 2.54
C ILE A 41 -4.33 -18.54 3.83
N HIS A 42 -5.38 -19.25 4.28
CA HIS A 42 -5.30 -20.08 5.48
C HIS A 42 -4.23 -21.18 5.36
N GLU A 43 -4.19 -21.91 4.25
CA GLU A 43 -3.17 -22.93 4.02
C GLU A 43 -1.77 -22.32 3.95
N LEU A 44 -1.59 -21.16 3.29
CA LEU A 44 -0.31 -20.44 3.28
C LEU A 44 0.15 -20.00 4.68
N VAL A 45 -0.77 -19.62 5.57
CA VAL A 45 -0.46 -19.27 6.97
C VAL A 45 -0.04 -20.52 7.74
N LYS A 46 -0.81 -21.60 7.60
CA LYS A 46 -0.58 -22.88 8.27
C LYS A 46 0.76 -23.50 7.87
N ASP A 47 1.12 -23.40 6.59
CA ASP A 47 2.40 -23.88 6.06
C ASP A 47 3.57 -22.92 6.38
N GLY A 48 3.28 -21.75 6.95
CA GLY A 48 4.30 -20.81 7.40
C GLY A 48 4.90 -19.96 6.29
N TRP A 49 4.26 -19.85 5.12
CA TRP A 49 4.69 -18.95 4.06
C TRP A 49 4.36 -17.49 4.36
N VAL A 50 3.15 -17.26 4.86
CA VAL A 50 2.61 -15.91 5.09
C VAL A 50 2.19 -15.74 6.55
N GLU A 51 2.06 -14.49 6.94
CA GLU A 51 1.47 -14.06 8.20
C GLU A 51 0.36 -13.06 7.90
N THR A 52 -0.63 -12.95 8.79
CA THR A 52 -1.75 -12.02 8.65
C THR A 52 -1.78 -11.00 9.77
N VAL A 53 -2.13 -9.77 9.43
CA VAL A 53 -2.44 -8.70 10.39
C VAL A 53 -3.86 -8.18 10.17
N GLU A 54 -4.52 -7.76 11.24
CA GLU A 54 -5.77 -7.02 11.14
C GLU A 54 -5.44 -5.54 11.20
N ALA A 55 -5.65 -4.83 10.09
CA ALA A 55 -5.40 -3.41 10.05
C ALA A 55 -6.66 -2.65 10.46
N GLY A 56 -6.66 -2.03 11.64
CA GLY A 56 -7.67 -1.05 12.02
C GLY A 56 -7.40 0.31 11.37
N SER A 57 -7.89 0.52 10.16
CA SER A 57 -8.06 1.87 9.63
C SER A 57 -9.56 2.18 9.66
N PRO A 58 -9.97 3.41 10.02
CA PRO A 58 -11.38 3.81 9.90
C PRO A 58 -11.87 3.79 8.44
N GLU A 59 -10.96 3.88 7.47
CA GLU A 59 -11.27 3.81 6.04
C GLU A 59 -11.34 2.36 5.51
N LEU A 60 -10.95 1.37 6.30
CA LEU A 60 -10.89 -0.03 5.88
C LEU A 60 -11.84 -0.89 6.72
N GLU A 61 -12.54 -1.80 6.04
CA GLU A 61 -13.21 -2.90 6.73
C GLU A 61 -12.18 -3.73 7.51
N LEU A 62 -12.55 -4.15 8.73
CA LEU A 62 -11.73 -5.03 9.55
C LEU A 62 -11.56 -6.39 8.86
N ARG A 63 -10.47 -6.52 8.11
CA ARG A 63 -10.10 -7.75 7.39
C ARG A 63 -8.65 -8.12 7.69
N ARG A 64 -8.37 -9.42 7.57
CA ARG A 64 -7.01 -9.96 7.66
C ARG A 64 -6.25 -9.68 6.37
N LEU A 65 -5.08 -9.09 6.50
CA LEU A 65 -4.19 -8.73 5.40
C LEU A 65 -2.93 -9.60 5.49
N ALA A 66 -2.66 -10.35 4.43
CA ALA A 66 -1.56 -11.29 4.35
C ALA A 66 -0.29 -10.65 3.79
N PHE A 67 0.87 -11.07 4.30
CA PHE A 67 2.19 -10.73 3.75
C PHE A 67 3.16 -11.90 3.97
N VAL A 68 4.20 -12.00 3.14
CA VAL A 68 5.20 -13.07 3.24
C VAL A 68 6.03 -12.93 4.52
N ARG A 69 6.26 -14.04 5.22
CA ARG A 69 7.12 -14.08 6.40
C ARG A 69 8.58 -13.93 5.99
N GLU A 70 9.33 -13.10 6.72
CA GLU A 70 10.77 -12.91 6.44
C GLU A 70 11.59 -14.23 6.46
N PRO A 71 11.35 -15.18 7.40
CA PRO A 71 11.98 -16.50 7.35
C PRO A 71 11.64 -17.35 6.12
N ALA A 72 10.55 -17.06 5.40
CA ALA A 72 10.14 -17.78 4.20
C ALA A 72 10.85 -17.27 2.92
N ILE A 73 11.55 -16.13 2.99
CA ILE A 73 12.20 -15.50 1.83
C ILE A 73 13.21 -16.43 1.14
N PRO A 74 14.12 -17.15 1.83
CA PRO A 74 15.08 -18.02 1.14
C PRO A 74 14.41 -19.13 0.33
N ALA A 75 13.36 -19.74 0.90
CA ALA A 75 12.58 -20.77 0.22
C ALA A 75 11.80 -20.19 -0.98
N LEU A 76 11.22 -19.00 -0.80
CA LEU A 76 10.52 -18.30 -1.86
C LEU A 76 11.47 -17.93 -3.00
N ALA A 77 12.66 -17.39 -2.69
CA ALA A 77 13.67 -17.04 -3.68
C ALA A 77 14.15 -18.26 -4.48
N ALA A 78 14.35 -19.40 -3.80
CA ALA A 78 14.63 -20.66 -4.48
C ALA A 78 13.50 -21.08 -5.44
N ALA A 79 12.23 -20.88 -5.06
CA ALA A 79 11.08 -21.13 -5.94
C ALA A 79 11.08 -20.25 -7.19
N PHE A 80 11.54 -19.00 -7.06
CA PHE A 80 11.68 -18.05 -8.17
C PHE A 80 12.94 -18.29 -9.02
N GLY A 81 13.83 -19.20 -8.64
CA GLY A 81 15.14 -19.33 -9.27
C GLY A 81 16.01 -18.07 -9.11
N LEU A 82 15.78 -17.29 -8.05
CA LEU A 82 16.49 -16.04 -7.78
C LEU A 82 17.33 -16.13 -6.50
N PRO A 83 18.47 -15.43 -6.44
CA PRO A 83 19.12 -15.13 -5.17
C PRO A 83 18.16 -14.37 -4.23
N PRO A 84 18.18 -14.64 -2.91
CA PRO A 84 17.31 -13.94 -1.96
C PRO A 84 17.40 -12.41 -2.04
N ASP A 85 18.61 -11.86 -2.26
CA ASP A 85 18.81 -10.43 -2.39
C ASP A 85 18.20 -9.84 -3.67
N ASP A 86 18.19 -10.60 -4.77
CA ASP A 86 17.52 -10.18 -6.01
C ASP A 86 16.01 -10.17 -5.83
N LEU A 87 15.45 -11.18 -5.17
CA LEU A 87 14.03 -11.20 -4.83
C LEU A 87 13.66 -10.00 -3.95
N ILE A 88 14.43 -9.72 -2.90
CA ILE A 88 14.19 -8.58 -2.00
C ILE A 88 14.30 -7.23 -2.74
N ARG A 89 15.19 -7.11 -3.73
CA ARG A 89 15.27 -5.91 -4.59
C ARG A 89 14.04 -5.77 -5.48
N ALA A 90 13.49 -6.89 -5.94
CA ALA A 90 12.34 -6.91 -6.84
C ALA A 90 10.99 -6.72 -6.11
N VAL A 91 10.87 -7.19 -4.86
CA VAL A 91 9.62 -7.19 -4.10
C VAL A 91 9.81 -6.84 -2.61
N PRO A 92 8.85 -6.14 -1.97
CA PRO A 92 9.00 -5.58 -0.63
C PRO A 92 8.80 -6.61 0.50
N LEU A 93 9.67 -7.62 0.59
CA LEU A 93 9.49 -8.77 1.52
C LEU A 93 10.10 -8.60 2.92
N ARG A 94 10.97 -7.60 3.13
CA ARG A 94 11.62 -7.39 4.43
C ARG A 94 10.62 -6.89 5.48
N LEU A 95 10.81 -7.29 6.74
CA LEU A 95 9.98 -6.84 7.86
C LEU A 95 9.87 -5.32 7.94
N ARG A 96 11.00 -4.62 7.73
CA ARG A 96 11.01 -3.16 7.65
C ARG A 96 10.04 -2.62 6.60
N GLY A 97 10.07 -3.18 5.39
CA GLY A 97 9.17 -2.78 4.30
C GLY A 97 7.70 -3.05 4.65
N THR A 98 7.41 -4.20 5.26
CA THR A 98 6.06 -4.53 5.75
C THR A 98 5.60 -3.52 6.80
N LEU A 99 6.42 -3.21 7.81
CA LEU A 99 6.07 -2.25 8.86
C LEU A 99 5.87 -0.82 8.30
N GLU A 100 6.74 -0.37 7.40
CA GLU A 100 6.56 0.92 6.73
C GLU A 100 5.23 0.95 5.94
N ARG A 101 4.81 -0.17 5.33
CA ARG A 101 3.49 -0.29 4.67
C ARG A 101 2.32 -0.33 5.63
N VAL A 102 2.48 -0.93 6.81
CA VAL A 102 1.45 -0.89 7.85
C VAL A 102 1.15 0.56 8.26
N THR A 103 2.15 1.45 8.31
CA THR A 103 1.90 2.90 8.53
C THR A 103 1.12 3.58 7.41
N ARG A 104 0.98 2.92 6.26
CA ARG A 104 0.33 3.40 5.04
C ARG A 104 -0.68 2.37 4.52
N VAL A 105 -1.34 1.66 5.43
CA VAL A 105 -2.14 0.49 5.08
C VAL A 105 -3.26 0.82 4.10
N GLU A 106 -3.91 1.97 4.25
CA GLU A 106 -4.94 2.47 3.33
C GLU A 106 -4.44 2.62 1.89
N ILE A 107 -3.24 3.18 1.72
CA ILE A 107 -2.60 3.31 0.40
C ILE A 107 -2.28 1.92 -0.15
N THR A 108 -1.67 1.07 0.66
CA THR A 108 -1.23 -0.26 0.21
C THR A 108 -2.44 -1.11 -0.22
N VAL A 109 -3.49 -1.15 0.62
CA VAL A 109 -4.74 -1.87 0.32
C VAL A 109 -5.47 -1.24 -0.86
N GLY A 110 -5.53 0.09 -0.95
CA GLY A 110 -6.15 0.79 -2.09
C GLY A 110 -5.49 0.42 -3.43
N VAL A 111 -4.15 0.42 -3.47
CA VAL A 111 -3.39 -0.01 -4.65
C VAL A 111 -3.60 -1.50 -4.96
N ASN A 112 -3.58 -2.37 -3.95
CA ASN A 112 -3.82 -3.80 -4.15
C ASN A 112 -5.23 -4.07 -4.70
N ARG A 113 -6.24 -3.34 -4.19
CA ARG A 113 -7.62 -3.42 -4.66
C ARG A 113 -7.76 -2.90 -6.09
N LEU A 114 -7.12 -1.78 -6.43
CA LEU A 114 -7.06 -1.29 -7.82
C LEU A 114 -6.57 -2.38 -8.78
N PHE A 115 -5.48 -3.09 -8.43
CA PHE A 115 -4.96 -4.18 -9.26
C PHE A 115 -5.89 -5.39 -9.33
N ALA A 116 -6.52 -5.77 -8.21
CA ALA A 116 -7.45 -6.90 -8.16
C ALA A 116 -8.74 -6.64 -8.96
N ASP A 117 -9.31 -5.44 -8.83
CA ASP A 117 -10.48 -5.00 -9.58
C ASP A 117 -10.12 -4.92 -11.08
N LEU A 118 -8.96 -4.34 -11.43
CA LEU A 118 -8.47 -4.30 -12.81
C LEU A 118 -8.28 -5.70 -13.40
N ALA A 119 -7.66 -6.62 -12.66
CA ALA A 119 -7.49 -8.01 -13.12
C ALA A 119 -8.85 -8.69 -13.36
N THR A 120 -9.86 -8.37 -12.57
CA THR A 120 -11.23 -8.90 -12.70
C THR A 120 -11.89 -8.36 -13.97
N ASP A 121 -11.85 -7.03 -14.19
CA ASP A 121 -12.41 -6.36 -15.36
C ASP A 121 -11.77 -6.85 -16.66
N LEU A 122 -10.44 -6.96 -16.66
CA LEU A 122 -9.67 -7.45 -17.82
C LEU A 122 -10.01 -8.89 -18.16
N ARG A 123 -10.14 -9.77 -17.16
CA ARG A 123 -10.52 -11.17 -17.37
C ARG A 123 -11.92 -11.30 -17.97
N ALA A 124 -12.86 -10.43 -17.60
CA ALA A 124 -14.19 -10.39 -18.18
C ALA A 124 -14.17 -9.99 -19.67
N SER A 125 -13.24 -9.10 -20.07
CA SER A 125 -13.07 -8.71 -21.48
C SER A 125 -12.35 -9.75 -22.33
N GLY A 126 -11.44 -10.52 -21.75
CA GLY A 126 -10.61 -11.55 -22.42
C GLY A 126 -9.55 -11.04 -23.41
N ALA A 127 -9.49 -9.73 -23.70
CA ALA A 127 -8.58 -9.17 -24.69
C ALA A 127 -7.18 -8.83 -24.14
N VAL A 128 -7.10 -8.56 -22.84
CA VAL A 128 -5.93 -8.03 -22.15
C VAL A 128 -5.82 -8.73 -20.80
N GLU A 129 -4.59 -8.92 -20.30
CA GLU A 129 -4.33 -9.41 -18.96
C GLU A 129 -3.45 -8.46 -18.15
N LEU A 130 -3.57 -8.53 -16.82
CA LEU A 130 -2.62 -7.92 -15.90
C LEU A 130 -1.41 -8.85 -15.74
N ALA A 131 -0.40 -8.68 -16.59
CA ALA A 131 0.78 -9.54 -16.62
C ALA A 131 1.71 -9.33 -15.41
N ASP A 132 1.75 -8.11 -14.87
CA ASP A 132 2.51 -7.82 -13.65
C ASP A 132 1.84 -6.73 -12.81
N ALA A 133 1.98 -6.85 -11.49
CA ALA A 133 1.65 -5.79 -10.55
C ALA A 133 2.48 -5.94 -9.27
N ARG A 134 3.03 -4.82 -8.78
CA ARG A 134 3.91 -4.80 -7.61
C ARG A 134 3.73 -3.54 -6.80
N SER A 135 3.85 -3.65 -5.48
CA SER A 135 3.98 -2.48 -4.63
C SER A 135 5.43 -1.99 -4.67
N LEU A 136 5.62 -0.70 -4.94
CA LEU A 136 6.96 -0.13 -5.12
C LEU A 136 7.67 0.09 -3.79
N PRO A 137 9.00 -0.09 -3.70
CA PRO A 137 9.74 0.18 -2.47
C PRO A 137 9.50 1.62 -1.99
N LEU A 138 9.25 1.79 -0.69
CA LEU A 138 8.96 3.12 -0.12
C LEU A 138 10.21 4.01 -0.06
N ALA A 139 11.39 3.38 -0.02
CA ALA A 139 12.69 4.02 -0.11
C ALA A 139 13.47 3.41 -1.27
N VAL A 140 13.27 3.95 -2.49
CA VAL A 140 14.10 3.61 -3.64
C VAL A 140 15.37 4.46 -3.55
N SER A 141 16.54 3.83 -3.65
CA SER A 141 17.79 4.58 -3.67
C SER A 141 17.85 5.47 -4.91
N ALA A 142 18.54 6.62 -4.83
CA ALA A 142 18.64 7.54 -5.95
C ALA A 142 19.35 6.95 -7.20
N ARG A 143 19.91 5.74 -7.07
CA ARG A 143 20.60 5.04 -8.15
C ARG A 143 19.67 4.06 -8.89
N GLU A 144 18.51 3.74 -8.32
CA GLU A 144 17.54 2.75 -8.80
C GLU A 144 16.27 3.42 -9.37
N HIS A 145 16.35 4.67 -9.83
CA HIS A 145 15.23 5.49 -10.34
C HIS A 145 14.59 4.98 -11.65
N TRP A 146 14.12 3.73 -11.70
CA TRP A 146 13.23 3.28 -12.76
C TRP A 146 11.78 3.68 -12.52
N CYS A 147 11.44 4.17 -11.32
CA CYS A 147 10.13 4.74 -11.01
C CYS A 147 10.22 6.19 -10.52
N LEU A 148 9.11 6.92 -10.65
CA LEU A 148 8.99 8.26 -10.09
C LEU A 148 9.01 8.20 -8.54
N PRO A 149 9.50 9.26 -7.86
CA PRO A 149 9.53 9.28 -6.41
C PRO A 149 8.10 9.27 -5.83
N ALA A 150 7.93 8.59 -4.70
CA ALA A 150 6.65 8.48 -4.02
C ALA A 150 5.50 7.98 -4.92
N THR A 151 5.77 7.06 -5.85
CA THR A 151 4.73 6.21 -6.43
C THR A 151 4.55 4.96 -5.58
N ASP A 152 3.33 4.45 -5.50
CA ASP A 152 2.92 3.42 -4.53
C ASP A 152 2.88 2.03 -5.18
N GLY A 153 2.61 1.96 -6.48
CA GLY A 153 2.52 0.70 -7.24
C GLY A 153 3.02 0.83 -8.68
N TYR A 154 3.31 -0.33 -9.27
CA TYR A 154 3.59 -0.53 -10.69
C TYR A 154 2.69 -1.63 -11.22
N GLY A 155 2.14 -1.44 -12.42
CA GLY A 155 1.40 -2.46 -13.13
C GLY A 155 1.82 -2.54 -14.59
N CYS A 156 1.57 -3.68 -15.21
CA CYS A 156 1.80 -3.86 -16.63
C CYS A 156 0.71 -4.73 -17.25
N LEU A 157 0.05 -4.20 -18.26
CA LEU A 157 -0.92 -4.95 -19.05
C LEU A 157 -0.23 -5.61 -20.25
N ARG A 158 -0.77 -6.75 -20.67
CA ARG A 158 -0.29 -7.48 -21.85
C ARG A 158 -1.43 -7.88 -22.77
N ALA A 159 -1.20 -7.71 -24.08
CA ALA A 159 -2.06 -8.13 -25.16
C ALA A 159 -1.19 -8.80 -26.24
N GLY A 160 -1.06 -10.12 -26.18
CA GLY A 160 -0.11 -10.87 -27.01
C GLY A 160 1.34 -10.44 -26.72
N THR A 161 2.01 -9.85 -27.71
CA THR A 161 3.38 -9.33 -27.59
C THR A 161 3.46 -7.85 -27.18
N HIS A 162 2.31 -7.18 -27.06
CA HIS A 162 2.25 -5.76 -26.70
C HIS A 162 2.08 -5.60 -25.19
N TRP A 163 2.78 -4.60 -24.65
CA TRP A 163 2.81 -4.30 -23.24
C TRP A 163 2.44 -2.83 -22.99
N ALA A 164 1.75 -2.60 -21.88
CA ALA A 164 1.35 -1.28 -21.44
C ALA A 164 1.70 -1.12 -19.95
N PRO A 165 2.92 -0.66 -19.62
CA PRO A 165 3.32 -0.38 -18.24
C PRO A 165 2.65 0.90 -17.73
N PHE A 166 2.41 0.96 -16.43
CA PHE A 166 1.90 2.15 -15.74
C PHE A 166 2.39 2.20 -14.28
N LEU A 167 2.45 3.42 -13.74
CA LEU A 167 2.73 3.67 -12.33
C LEU A 167 1.45 4.08 -11.60
N VAL A 168 1.38 3.84 -10.31
CA VAL A 168 0.22 4.21 -9.48
C VAL A 168 0.67 5.11 -8.34
N ALA A 169 -0.06 6.20 -8.14
CA ALA A 169 0.02 7.09 -6.99
C ALA A 169 -1.36 7.14 -6.33
N TRP A 170 -1.44 6.66 -5.09
CA TRP A 170 -2.66 6.74 -4.30
C TRP A 170 -2.58 7.98 -3.40
N ASP A 171 -3.60 8.82 -3.45
CA ASP A 171 -3.64 10.03 -2.63
C ASP A 171 -4.41 9.79 -1.32
N ARG A 172 -3.99 10.49 -0.25
CA ARG A 172 -4.58 10.38 1.08
C ARG A 172 -5.63 11.46 1.26
N ALA A 173 -6.78 11.12 1.85
CA ALA A 173 -7.85 12.07 2.12
C ALA A 173 -7.34 13.30 2.92
N ALA A 174 -6.60 13.05 3.99
CA ALA A 174 -6.07 14.09 4.87
C ALA A 174 -4.76 14.75 4.39
N ALA A 175 -4.23 14.41 3.20
CA ALA A 175 -3.01 15.06 2.73
C ALA A 175 -3.26 16.56 2.44
N PRO A 176 -2.37 17.47 2.87
CA PRO A 176 -2.48 18.90 2.52
C PRO A 176 -2.21 19.17 1.03
N ASP A 177 -2.77 20.25 0.48
CA ASP A 177 -2.53 20.64 -0.93
C ASP A 177 -1.05 20.88 -1.25
N LEU A 178 -0.30 21.42 -0.28
CA LEU A 178 1.15 21.61 -0.43
C LEU A 178 1.89 20.27 -0.63
N TYR A 179 1.41 19.19 -0.02
CA TYR A 179 1.98 17.86 -0.20
C TYR A 179 1.79 17.38 -1.65
N ARG A 180 0.59 17.53 -2.22
CA ARG A 180 0.30 17.18 -3.62
C ARG A 180 1.16 17.97 -4.60
N ARG A 181 1.25 19.29 -4.42
CA ARG A 181 2.14 20.16 -5.21
C ARG A 181 3.60 19.70 -5.13
N ARG A 182 4.10 19.39 -3.93
CA ARG A 182 5.47 18.88 -3.76
C ARG A 182 5.71 17.55 -4.47
N ARG A 183 4.72 16.63 -4.51
CA ARG A 183 4.81 15.39 -5.29
C ARG A 183 4.96 15.67 -6.79
N VAL A 184 4.12 16.53 -7.36
CA VAL A 184 4.23 16.91 -8.78
C VAL A 184 5.62 17.47 -9.09
N VAL A 185 6.13 18.40 -8.27
CA VAL A 185 7.49 18.95 -8.44
C VAL A 185 8.55 17.87 -8.39
N ALA A 186 8.43 16.91 -7.46
CA ALA A 186 9.38 15.80 -7.35
C ALA A 186 9.32 14.88 -8.59
N TRP A 187 8.13 14.62 -9.13
CA TRP A 187 7.96 13.83 -10.36
C TRP A 187 8.59 14.52 -11.56
N SER A 188 8.32 15.82 -11.76
CA SER A 188 8.90 16.59 -12.86
C SER A 188 10.43 16.61 -12.78
N ARG A 189 11.00 16.78 -11.58
CA ARG A 189 12.47 16.75 -11.37
C ARG A 189 13.08 15.38 -11.66
N ALA A 190 12.40 14.29 -11.29
CA ALA A 190 12.90 12.94 -11.49
C ALA A 190 12.71 12.43 -12.93
N ARG A 191 11.79 13.03 -13.69
CA ARG A 191 11.34 12.57 -15.01
C ARG A 191 12.50 12.22 -15.94
N ALA A 192 13.46 13.13 -16.15
CA ALA A 192 14.54 12.90 -17.11
C ALA A 192 15.40 11.68 -16.73
N ALA A 193 15.73 11.53 -15.45
CA ALA A 193 16.49 10.38 -14.96
C ALA A 193 15.71 9.07 -15.10
N VAL A 194 14.39 9.09 -14.86
CA VAL A 194 13.54 7.92 -15.02
C VAL A 194 13.39 7.56 -16.49
N VAL A 195 13.10 8.54 -17.37
CA VAL A 195 12.97 8.32 -18.82
C VAL A 195 14.20 7.62 -19.39
N GLN A 196 15.41 7.98 -18.98
CA GLN A 196 16.63 7.30 -19.44
C GLN A 196 16.70 5.80 -19.10
N ARG A 197 15.97 5.36 -18.06
CA ARG A 197 15.88 3.94 -17.68
C ARG A 197 14.80 3.19 -18.45
N TRP A 198 13.83 3.92 -18.99
CA TRP A 198 12.85 3.39 -19.93
C TRP A 198 13.42 3.51 -21.34
N SER A 199 13.17 2.55 -22.23
CA SER A 199 13.75 2.56 -23.57
C SER A 199 13.21 3.76 -24.37
N ALA A 200 14.10 4.74 -24.58
CA ALA A 200 14.08 5.94 -25.44
C ALA A 200 12.84 6.84 -25.49
N ASP A 201 11.60 6.35 -25.52
CA ASP A 201 10.50 7.20 -26.01
C ASP A 201 9.39 7.56 -25.04
N ARG A 202 9.00 6.76 -24.03
CA ARG A 202 7.91 7.19 -23.12
C ARG A 202 8.05 6.64 -21.70
N LEU A 203 8.00 7.55 -20.73
CA LEU A 203 7.70 7.23 -19.34
C LEU A 203 6.31 6.57 -19.27
N PRO A 204 6.13 5.48 -18.49
CA PRO A 204 4.81 4.92 -18.26
C PRO A 204 3.83 5.98 -17.74
N PRO A 205 2.55 5.96 -18.16
CA PRO A 205 1.54 6.83 -17.59
C PRO A 205 1.47 6.66 -16.08
N LEU A 206 1.28 7.77 -15.36
CA LEU A 206 1.07 7.78 -13.93
C LEU A 206 -0.42 7.86 -13.63
N LEU A 207 -0.96 6.85 -12.97
CA LEU A 207 -2.34 6.81 -12.50
C LEU A 207 -2.41 7.45 -11.12
N VAL A 208 -3.22 8.49 -10.95
CA VAL A 208 -3.46 9.15 -9.66
C VAL A 208 -4.90 8.89 -9.23
N VAL A 209 -5.07 8.18 -8.12
CA VAL A 209 -6.39 7.93 -7.52
C VAL A 209 -6.61 8.93 -6.38
N CYS A 210 -7.53 9.87 -6.61
CA CYS A 210 -7.84 10.96 -5.69
C CYS A 210 -8.93 10.55 -4.69
N PRO A 211 -8.89 11.02 -3.43
CA PRO A 211 -9.93 10.73 -2.44
C PRO A 211 -11.32 11.18 -2.88
N SER A 212 -11.42 12.40 -3.43
CA SER A 212 -12.67 12.98 -3.91
C SER A 212 -12.43 13.91 -5.10
N GLY A 213 -13.52 14.46 -5.65
CA GLY A 213 -13.45 15.48 -6.70
C GLY A 213 -12.75 16.78 -6.29
N ARG A 214 -12.72 17.14 -4.99
CA ARG A 214 -11.97 18.33 -4.52
C ARG A 214 -10.47 18.12 -4.70
N GLU A 215 -9.95 17.02 -4.19
CA GLU A 215 -8.52 16.70 -4.27
C GLU A 215 -8.09 16.46 -5.73
N LEU A 216 -8.96 15.90 -6.58
CA LEU A 216 -8.74 15.80 -8.02
C LEU A 216 -8.46 17.18 -8.65
N ARG A 217 -9.29 18.19 -8.35
CA ARG A 217 -9.05 19.57 -8.85
C ARG A 217 -7.76 20.20 -8.32
N VAL A 218 -7.28 19.77 -7.14
CA VAL A 218 -5.98 20.22 -6.62
C VAL A 218 -4.84 19.58 -7.41
N TRP A 219 -4.95 18.29 -7.72
CA TRP A 219 -3.99 17.59 -8.57
C TRP A 219 -3.93 18.16 -9.98
N GLU A 220 -5.08 18.36 -10.64
CA GLU A 220 -5.14 18.96 -11.98
C GLU A 220 -4.46 20.32 -12.01
N ARG A 221 -4.81 21.25 -11.09
CA ARG A 221 -4.15 22.55 -11.01
C ARG A 221 -2.65 22.46 -10.78
N ALA A 222 -2.19 21.51 -9.96
CA ALA A 222 -0.76 21.32 -9.70
C ALA A 222 -0.01 20.77 -10.93
N LEU A 223 -0.65 19.92 -11.73
CA LEU A 223 -0.11 19.35 -12.95
C LEU A 223 -0.10 20.39 -14.09
N THR A 224 -1.21 21.09 -14.33
CA THR A 224 -1.30 22.13 -15.37
C THR A 224 -0.32 23.28 -15.14
N ALA A 225 -0.12 23.71 -13.89
CA ALA A 225 0.83 24.78 -13.56
C ALA A 225 2.30 24.43 -13.89
N ARG A 226 2.59 23.18 -14.30
CA ARG A 226 3.91 22.73 -14.74
C ARG A 226 4.03 22.52 -16.23
N ASP A 227 2.92 22.41 -16.95
CA ASP A 227 2.96 22.27 -18.41
C ASP A 227 3.45 23.55 -19.09
N ASP A 228 3.36 24.70 -18.39
CA ASP A 228 3.92 25.99 -18.83
C ASP A 228 5.46 25.99 -18.91
N ASP A 229 6.16 25.01 -18.30
CA ASP A 229 7.62 24.88 -18.33
C ASP A 229 8.14 24.29 -19.68
N GLY A 230 7.25 23.93 -20.61
CA GLY A 230 7.57 23.53 -22.00
C GLY A 230 7.25 22.05 -22.35
N PRO A 231 7.15 21.70 -23.65
CA PRO A 231 6.69 20.38 -24.11
C PRO A 231 7.58 19.20 -23.69
N SER A 232 8.85 19.45 -23.37
CA SER A 232 9.77 18.42 -22.86
C SER A 232 9.52 18.05 -21.39
N ALA A 233 8.69 18.81 -20.66
CA ALA A 233 8.39 18.61 -19.25
C ALA A 233 7.11 17.78 -18.99
N TYR A 234 6.31 17.51 -20.02
CA TYR A 234 4.99 16.88 -19.88
C TYR A 234 5.08 15.50 -19.21
N LEU A 235 4.28 15.31 -18.15
CA LEU A 235 4.03 14.04 -17.49
C LEU A 235 2.67 13.52 -17.97
N ASN A 236 2.65 12.32 -18.55
CA ASN A 236 1.38 11.67 -18.88
C ASN A 236 0.73 11.17 -17.58
N VAL A 237 -0.22 11.93 -17.05
CA VAL A 237 -0.94 11.62 -15.81
C VAL A 237 -2.40 11.38 -16.11
N LEU A 238 -2.90 10.21 -15.70
CA LEU A 238 -4.30 9.85 -15.72
C LEU A 238 -4.87 9.94 -14.31
N VAL A 239 -5.93 10.70 -14.12
CA VAL A 239 -6.56 10.94 -12.82
C VAL A 239 -7.93 10.30 -12.76
N THR A 240 -8.31 9.83 -11.57
CA THR A 240 -9.67 9.40 -11.23
C THR A 240 -9.94 9.65 -9.74
N THR A 241 -11.15 9.37 -9.27
CA THR A 241 -11.50 9.42 -7.84
C THR A 241 -11.79 8.03 -7.28
N ARG A 242 -11.76 7.88 -5.95
CA ARG A 242 -12.19 6.65 -5.28
C ARG A 242 -13.66 6.33 -5.53
N ASP A 243 -14.53 7.35 -5.62
CA ASP A 243 -15.96 7.17 -5.88
C ASP A 243 -16.21 6.59 -7.28
N GLU A 244 -15.54 7.14 -8.30
CA GLU A 244 -15.61 6.66 -9.68
C GLU A 244 -15.08 5.23 -9.79
N LEU A 245 -13.93 4.96 -9.14
CA LEU A 245 -13.33 3.63 -9.07
C LEU A 245 -14.29 2.61 -8.41
N HIS A 246 -14.98 3.01 -7.34
CA HIS A 246 -15.94 2.15 -6.65
C HIS A 246 -17.19 1.88 -7.50
N ALA A 247 -17.69 2.90 -8.20
CA ALA A 247 -18.92 2.81 -8.99
C ALA A 247 -18.74 2.04 -10.30
N HIS A 248 -17.58 2.18 -10.95
CA HIS A 248 -17.37 1.73 -12.33
C HIS A 248 -16.22 0.73 -12.51
N GLY A 249 -15.47 0.42 -11.46
CA GLY A 249 -14.33 -0.48 -11.53
C GLY A 249 -13.09 0.16 -12.16
N ALA A 250 -11.96 -0.53 -12.05
CA ALA A 250 -10.67 0.00 -12.50
C ALA A 250 -10.51 -0.05 -14.03
N GLY A 251 -11.18 -0.99 -14.70
CA GLY A 251 -11.26 -1.08 -16.16
C GLY A 251 -12.29 -0.14 -16.78
N GLY A 252 -13.13 0.51 -15.97
CA GLY A 252 -14.20 1.40 -16.42
C GLY A 252 -13.71 2.67 -17.12
N ALA A 253 -14.64 3.37 -17.77
CA ALA A 253 -14.38 4.63 -18.46
C ALA A 253 -14.32 5.80 -17.46
N ILE A 254 -13.35 5.78 -16.56
CA ILE A 254 -13.19 6.74 -15.45
C ILE A 254 -11.86 7.48 -15.46
N TRP A 255 -10.97 7.14 -16.41
CA TRP A 255 -9.62 7.68 -16.46
C TRP A 255 -9.55 8.90 -17.35
N ARG A 256 -9.05 10.01 -16.80
CA ARG A 256 -9.00 11.32 -17.48
C ARG A 256 -7.57 11.84 -17.52
N GLU A 257 -7.20 12.49 -18.61
CA GLU A 257 -5.93 13.21 -18.69
C GLU A 257 -5.96 14.47 -17.81
N SER A 258 -4.82 14.83 -17.21
CA SER A 258 -4.69 15.92 -16.24
C SER A 258 -4.93 17.36 -16.76
N GLY A 259 -5.49 17.52 -17.96
CA GLY A 259 -5.85 18.81 -18.58
C GLY A 259 -7.35 18.96 -18.89
N GLY A 260 -8.21 18.09 -18.33
CA GLY A 260 -9.66 18.19 -18.52
C GLY A 260 -10.22 17.38 -19.70
N GLY A 261 -9.49 16.37 -20.19
CA GLY A 261 -10.00 15.44 -21.19
C GLY A 261 -11.24 14.66 -20.73
N PRO A 262 -12.03 14.11 -21.68
CA PRO A 262 -13.16 13.24 -21.34
C PRO A 262 -12.63 11.95 -20.69
N PRO A 263 -13.41 11.34 -19.78
CA PRO A 263 -13.05 10.04 -19.23
C PRO A 263 -13.04 8.96 -20.32
N GLY A 264 -12.17 7.96 -20.17
CA GLY A 264 -12.06 6.83 -21.09
C GLY A 264 -11.55 5.57 -20.39
N LEU A 265 -11.56 4.45 -21.12
CA LEU A 265 -11.09 3.17 -20.59
C LEU A 265 -9.58 3.22 -20.37
N LEU A 266 -9.10 2.57 -19.30
CA LEU A 266 -7.66 2.53 -19.01
C LEU A 266 -6.86 1.98 -20.20
N VAL A 267 -7.31 0.86 -20.76
CA VAL A 267 -6.63 0.16 -21.86
C VAL A 267 -6.48 1.00 -23.13
N GLU A 268 -7.37 1.98 -23.36
CA GLU A 268 -7.32 2.90 -24.51
C GLU A 268 -6.38 4.09 -24.25
N ARG A 269 -6.17 4.43 -22.97
CA ARG A 269 -5.34 5.57 -22.54
C ARG A 269 -3.88 5.18 -22.31
N LEU A 270 -3.60 3.91 -22.12
CA LEU A 270 -2.23 3.43 -21.96
C LEU A 270 -1.49 3.38 -23.30
N GLY A 271 -0.19 3.68 -23.26
CA GLY A 271 0.70 3.52 -24.42
C GLY A 271 1.13 2.06 -24.56
N TRP A 272 0.69 1.40 -25.62
CA TRP A 272 1.10 0.03 -25.96
C TRP A 272 2.42 0.01 -26.73
N GLY A 273 3.31 -0.91 -26.38
CA GLY A 273 4.62 -1.05 -27.01
C GLY A 273 5.26 -2.41 -26.75
N GLY A 274 6.60 -2.46 -26.90
CA GLY A 274 7.39 -3.64 -26.57
C GLY A 274 7.46 -3.91 -25.06
N ALA A 275 8.07 -5.04 -24.70
CA ALA A 275 8.25 -5.43 -23.31
C ALA A 275 8.98 -4.34 -22.50
N PRO A 276 8.52 -4.03 -21.27
CA PRO A 276 9.19 -3.05 -20.43
C PRO A 276 10.57 -3.57 -20.00
N PRO A 277 11.52 -2.68 -19.63
CA PRO A 277 12.83 -3.09 -19.11
C PRO A 277 12.74 -3.84 -17.76
N LEU A 278 11.59 -3.75 -17.09
CA LEU A 278 11.31 -4.49 -15.87
C LEU A 278 10.82 -5.88 -16.22
N THR A 279 11.66 -6.89 -16.02
CA THR A 279 11.28 -8.29 -16.18
C THR A 279 10.23 -8.66 -15.13
N PRO A 280 9.04 -9.17 -15.52
CA PRO A 280 8.07 -9.76 -14.61
C PRO A 280 8.73 -10.78 -13.68
N VAL A 281 8.35 -10.80 -12.40
CA VAL A 281 8.78 -11.90 -11.52
C VAL A 281 7.90 -13.10 -11.84
N GLU A 282 8.42 -14.05 -12.61
CA GLU A 282 7.68 -15.25 -13.01
C GLU A 282 7.54 -16.21 -11.83
N MET A 283 6.30 -16.58 -11.50
CA MET A 283 6.05 -17.63 -10.50
C MET A 283 6.23 -19.00 -11.13
N PRO A 284 6.81 -19.98 -10.42
CA PRO A 284 6.69 -21.37 -10.85
C PRO A 284 5.21 -21.81 -10.86
N ASP A 285 4.88 -22.78 -11.71
CA ASP A 285 3.52 -23.33 -11.79
C ASP A 285 3.13 -24.17 -10.56
N ALA A 286 4.14 -24.69 -9.84
CA ALA A 286 3.98 -25.53 -8.64
C ALA A 286 5.09 -25.25 -7.61
N LEU A 287 4.80 -25.53 -6.33
CA LEU A 287 5.80 -25.50 -5.25
C LEU A 287 6.52 -26.87 -5.11
N ASP A 288 6.33 -27.78 -6.07
CA ASP A 288 6.96 -29.09 -6.02
C ASP A 288 8.49 -28.94 -6.08
N GLY A 289 9.19 -29.48 -5.08
CA GLY A 289 10.63 -29.35 -4.94
C GLY A 289 11.11 -28.03 -4.31
N VAL A 290 10.21 -27.09 -4.01
CA VAL A 290 10.54 -25.91 -3.22
C VAL A 290 10.70 -26.34 -1.76
N PRO A 291 11.82 -26.02 -1.09
CA PRO A 291 12.00 -26.33 0.31
C PRO A 291 10.90 -25.66 1.13
N ALA A 292 10.26 -26.41 2.04
CA ALA A 292 9.27 -25.84 2.95
C ALA A 292 9.91 -24.71 3.77
N PRO A 293 9.17 -23.62 4.04
CA PRO A 293 9.70 -22.54 4.86
C PRO A 293 9.90 -23.07 6.29
N PRO A 294 10.81 -22.47 7.06
CA PRO A 294 10.99 -22.84 8.45
C PRO A 294 9.68 -22.70 9.22
N ARG A 295 9.33 -23.76 9.97
CA ARG A 295 8.17 -23.76 10.87
C ARG A 295 8.24 -22.55 11.78
N ARG A 296 7.09 -21.96 12.09
CA ARG A 296 7.00 -20.84 13.02
C ARG A 296 7.41 -21.30 14.42
N THR A 297 8.51 -20.76 14.92
CA THR A 297 9.05 -21.05 16.27
C THR A 297 8.86 -19.91 17.26
N GLY A 298 8.35 -18.76 16.83
CA GLY A 298 8.23 -17.55 17.66
C GLY A 298 6.91 -16.81 17.49
N PRO A 299 6.72 -15.73 18.27
CA PRO A 299 5.50 -14.94 18.23
C PRO A 299 5.34 -14.20 16.88
N THR A 300 4.10 -13.98 16.47
CA THR A 300 3.76 -13.13 15.31
C THR A 300 4.30 -11.71 15.50
N ILE A 301 4.41 -10.96 14.40
CA ILE A 301 4.64 -9.50 14.45
C ILE A 301 3.55 -8.82 15.30
N ARG A 302 2.30 -9.27 15.19
CA ARG A 302 1.20 -8.77 16.04
C ARG A 302 1.40 -9.10 17.52
N GLU A 303 1.76 -10.33 17.86
CA GLU A 303 2.00 -10.75 19.25
C GLU A 303 3.19 -10.02 19.88
N ARG A 304 4.21 -9.65 19.09
CA ARG A 304 5.37 -8.87 19.56
C ARG A 304 5.07 -7.38 19.70
N ALA A 305 4.11 -6.85 18.96
CA ALA A 305 3.89 -5.42 18.85
C ALA A 305 3.59 -4.73 20.21
N PRO A 306 2.77 -5.27 21.12
CA PRO A 306 2.53 -4.63 22.42
C PRO A 306 3.79 -4.41 23.26
N GLY A 307 4.68 -5.42 23.35
CA GLY A 307 5.93 -5.28 24.09
C GLY A 307 6.89 -4.29 23.41
N GLN A 308 6.99 -4.34 22.08
CA GLN A 308 7.80 -3.39 21.33
C GLN A 308 7.27 -1.96 21.44
N ALA A 309 5.95 -1.76 21.51
CA ALA A 309 5.34 -0.44 21.63
C ALA A 309 5.78 0.28 22.92
N THR A 310 5.93 -0.47 24.01
CA THR A 310 6.37 0.05 25.31
C THR A 310 7.89 0.25 25.39
N GLU A 311 8.68 -0.51 24.64
CA GLU A 311 10.15 -0.45 24.69
C GLU A 311 10.74 0.57 23.69
N SER A 312 10.04 0.87 22.60
CA SER A 312 10.62 1.57 21.43
C SER A 312 10.58 3.10 21.47
N ALA A 313 10.67 3.73 22.65
CA ALA A 313 10.56 5.19 22.78
C ALA A 313 11.57 5.97 21.88
N GLY A 314 12.77 5.42 21.70
CA GLY A 314 13.86 6.01 20.90
C GLY A 314 13.94 5.57 19.43
N GLY A 315 13.02 4.72 18.95
CA GLY A 315 13.03 4.25 17.56
C GLY A 315 12.59 5.32 16.54
N PRO A 316 12.85 5.12 15.24
CA PRO A 316 12.32 5.99 14.18
C PRO A 316 10.79 6.10 14.27
N LEU A 317 10.26 7.30 14.02
CA LEU A 317 8.81 7.57 14.13
C LEU A 317 7.95 6.58 13.34
N TRP A 318 8.34 6.22 12.12
CA TRP A 318 7.59 5.26 11.30
C TRP A 318 7.50 3.88 11.97
N GLN A 319 8.55 3.42 12.65
CA GLN A 319 8.56 2.13 13.32
C GLN A 319 7.63 2.16 14.54
N ARG A 320 7.69 3.23 15.33
CA ARG A 320 6.78 3.44 16.47
C ARG A 320 5.32 3.46 16.02
N VAL A 321 5.01 4.19 14.95
CA VAL A 321 3.66 4.24 14.37
C VAL A 321 3.22 2.86 13.88
N ALA A 322 4.09 2.11 13.20
CA ALA A 322 3.76 0.76 12.71
C ALA A 322 3.46 -0.20 13.87
N VAL A 323 4.32 -0.22 14.88
CA VAL A 323 4.17 -1.08 16.06
C VAL A 323 2.91 -0.70 16.84
N LEU A 324 2.65 0.59 17.05
CA LEU A 324 1.42 1.05 17.69
C LEU A 324 0.18 0.66 16.88
N ALA A 325 0.22 0.80 15.55
CA ALA A 325 -0.85 0.39 14.65
C ALA A 325 -1.08 -1.13 14.64
N LEU A 326 -0.11 -1.95 15.05
CA LEU A 326 -0.27 -3.40 15.21
C LEU A 326 -0.73 -3.79 16.62
N ALA A 327 -0.31 -3.03 17.62
CA ALA A 327 -0.62 -3.28 19.03
C ALA A 327 -2.01 -2.78 19.45
N THR A 328 -2.56 -1.78 18.77
CA THR A 328 -3.86 -1.17 19.09
C THR A 328 -5.03 -1.92 18.44
N GLY A 329 -6.10 -2.15 19.20
CA GLY A 329 -7.40 -2.59 18.66
C GLY A 329 -8.23 -1.41 18.14
N THR A 330 -9.47 -1.69 17.75
CA THR A 330 -10.41 -0.64 17.29
C THR A 330 -10.65 0.39 18.38
N SER A 331 -10.96 -0.05 19.61
CA SER A 331 -11.25 0.86 20.71
C SER A 331 -10.08 1.77 21.07
N GLU A 332 -8.84 1.25 21.10
CA GLU A 332 -7.66 2.08 21.39
C GLU A 332 -7.41 3.10 20.28
N ARG A 333 -7.65 2.75 19.01
CA ARG A 333 -7.54 3.69 17.87
C ARG A 333 -8.59 4.78 17.93
N THR A 334 -9.84 4.43 18.24
CA THR A 334 -10.93 5.41 18.44
C THR A 334 -10.58 6.37 19.57
N LEU A 335 -9.99 5.87 20.66
CA LEU A 335 -9.52 6.72 21.75
C LEU A 335 -8.40 7.67 21.31
N ILE A 336 -7.39 7.18 20.56
CA ILE A 336 -6.33 8.03 19.98
C ILE A 336 -6.94 9.11 19.08
N GLU A 337 -7.92 8.77 18.25
CA GLU A 337 -8.58 9.71 17.34
C GLU A 337 -9.31 10.83 18.09
N TRP A 338 -10.03 10.49 19.17
CA TRP A 338 -10.68 11.48 20.02
C TRP A 338 -9.68 12.42 20.70
N VAL A 339 -8.60 11.88 21.28
CA VAL A 339 -7.54 12.68 21.89
C VAL A 339 -6.86 13.57 20.85
N ALA A 340 -6.63 13.08 19.64
CA ALA A 340 -6.01 13.87 18.56
C ALA A 340 -6.89 15.06 18.13
N ARG A 341 -8.22 14.90 18.14
CA ARG A 341 -9.17 15.99 17.83
C ARG A 341 -9.41 16.93 19.00
N HIS A 342 -9.31 16.42 20.22
CA HIS A 342 -9.64 17.13 21.46
C HIS A 342 -8.55 16.83 22.52
N PRO A 343 -7.38 17.49 22.42
CA PRO A 343 -6.18 17.10 23.17
C PRO A 343 -6.25 17.30 24.68
N LEU A 344 -7.30 17.95 25.19
CA LEU A 344 -7.47 18.31 26.60
C LEU A 344 -8.65 17.59 27.27
N LEU A 345 -9.18 16.52 26.68
CA LEU A 345 -10.28 15.76 27.29
C LEU A 345 -9.80 14.93 28.48
N ALA A 346 -10.56 15.01 29.58
CA ALA A 346 -10.39 14.14 30.74
C ALA A 346 -10.88 12.71 30.44
N ALA A 347 -10.38 11.73 31.20
CA ALA A 347 -10.79 10.33 31.05
C ALA A 347 -12.30 10.12 31.21
N ALA A 348 -12.94 10.85 32.14
CA ALA A 348 -14.39 10.80 32.34
C ALA A 348 -15.20 11.35 31.15
N GLU A 349 -14.69 12.41 30.49
CA GLU A 349 -15.32 12.97 29.29
C GLU A 349 -15.19 12.00 28.11
N LEU A 350 -14.00 11.42 27.93
CA LEU A 350 -13.78 10.35 26.93
C LEU A 350 -14.70 9.15 27.17
N ALA A 351 -14.86 8.71 28.41
CA ALA A 351 -15.77 7.63 28.77
C ALA A 351 -17.23 7.93 28.39
N THR A 352 -17.66 9.16 28.63
CA THR A 352 -19.00 9.63 28.22
C THR A 352 -19.17 9.65 26.70
N LEU A 353 -18.19 10.21 25.98
CA LEU A 353 -18.21 10.31 24.51
C LEU A 353 -18.17 8.94 23.82
N LEU A 354 -17.42 8.00 24.38
CA LEU A 354 -17.30 6.64 23.86
C LEU A 354 -18.43 5.70 24.33
N SER A 355 -19.28 6.15 25.26
CA SER A 355 -20.30 5.31 25.92
C SER A 355 -19.69 4.05 26.56
N GLU A 356 -18.54 4.21 27.22
CA GLU A 356 -17.78 3.13 27.86
C GLU A 356 -17.56 3.40 29.37
N PRO A 357 -17.34 2.37 30.20
CA PRO A 357 -17.00 2.57 31.61
C PRO A 357 -15.68 3.36 31.79
N GLN A 358 -15.66 4.34 32.68
CA GLN A 358 -14.47 5.17 32.94
C GLN A 358 -13.22 4.34 33.27
N ALA A 359 -13.33 3.33 34.13
CA ALA A 359 -12.20 2.46 34.48
C ALA A 359 -11.60 1.71 33.27
N LEU A 360 -12.41 1.41 32.26
CA LEU A 360 -11.93 0.79 31.01
C LEU A 360 -11.12 1.81 30.19
N VAL A 361 -11.63 3.03 30.07
CA VAL A 361 -10.96 4.15 29.37
C VAL A 361 -9.64 4.51 30.05
N GLU A 362 -9.62 4.60 31.39
CA GLU A 362 -8.40 4.86 32.16
C GLU A 362 -7.34 3.79 31.93
N ARG A 363 -7.71 2.52 32.00
CA ARG A 363 -6.77 1.40 31.73
C ARG A 363 -6.23 1.44 30.30
N ARG A 364 -7.05 1.83 29.32
CA ARG A 364 -6.61 2.00 27.92
C ARG A 364 -5.67 3.19 27.77
N LEU A 365 -6.00 4.33 28.39
CA LEU A 365 -5.13 5.51 28.43
C LEU A 365 -3.78 5.19 29.08
N GLU A 366 -3.76 4.48 30.21
CA GLU A 366 -2.52 4.06 30.88
C GLU A 366 -1.63 3.23 29.94
N TRP A 367 -2.22 2.29 29.22
CA TRP A 367 -1.48 1.50 28.23
C TRP A 367 -0.98 2.37 27.05
N LEU A 368 -1.80 3.29 26.53
CA LEU A 368 -1.40 4.21 25.45
C LEU A 368 -0.31 5.20 25.89
N ILE A 369 -0.32 5.63 27.16
CA ILE A 369 0.74 6.45 27.76
C ILE A 369 2.05 5.67 27.80
N ARG A 370 2.02 4.39 28.25
CA ARG A 370 3.20 3.52 28.22
C ARG A 370 3.73 3.26 26.81
N CYS A 371 2.86 3.26 25.81
CA CYS A 371 3.26 3.19 24.39
C CYS A 371 3.74 4.54 23.81
N HIS A 372 3.75 5.61 24.61
CA HIS A 372 4.04 6.98 24.18
C HIS A 372 3.13 7.46 23.04
N ALA A 373 1.90 6.95 22.97
CA ALA A 373 0.89 7.34 21.98
C ALA A 373 0.12 8.59 22.41
N VAL A 374 -0.09 8.75 23.73
CA VAL A 374 -0.72 9.91 24.36
C VAL A 374 0.13 10.35 25.56
N ARG A 375 -0.02 11.60 25.99
CA ARG A 375 0.64 12.14 27.17
C ARG A 375 -0.38 12.81 28.08
N VAL A 376 -0.16 12.72 29.39
CA VAL A 376 -0.93 13.51 30.36
C VAL A 376 -0.43 14.94 30.33
N VAL A 377 -1.35 15.90 30.21
CA VAL A 377 -1.05 17.32 30.37
C VAL A 377 -1.44 17.69 31.80
N SER A 378 -0.45 17.98 32.65
CA SER A 378 -0.69 18.48 34.01
C SER A 378 -0.64 20.00 34.01
N ASP A 379 -1.55 20.66 34.75
CA ASP A 379 -1.68 22.12 34.83
C ASP A 379 -0.36 22.86 35.16
N ALA A 380 0.58 22.19 35.83
CA ALA A 380 1.88 22.76 36.17
C ALA A 380 2.82 23.00 34.96
N SER A 381 2.66 22.24 33.87
CA SER A 381 3.55 22.32 32.69
C SER A 381 3.21 23.44 31.70
N THR A 382 2.00 24.02 31.79
CA THR A 382 1.55 25.08 30.88
C THR A 382 2.25 26.42 31.14
N HIS A 383 2.82 26.63 32.34
CA HIS A 383 3.53 27.86 32.70
C HIS A 383 5.03 27.86 32.37
N GLU A 384 5.65 26.71 32.08
CA GLU A 384 7.08 26.64 31.72
C GLU A 384 7.33 26.74 30.21
N ASP A 385 6.47 26.17 29.36
CA ASP A 385 6.64 26.25 27.90
C ASP A 385 6.33 27.67 27.35
N GLU A 386 5.45 28.45 28.01
CA GLU A 386 5.23 29.86 27.66
C GLU A 386 6.42 30.77 28.00
N ARG A 387 7.28 30.38 28.96
CA ARG A 387 8.48 31.15 29.33
C ARG A 387 9.69 30.89 28.45
N ASN A 388 9.73 29.76 27.73
CA ASN A 388 10.82 29.42 26.83
C ASN A 388 10.59 29.89 25.39
N HIS A 389 9.44 30.51 25.09
CA HIS A 389 9.10 31.09 23.79
C HIS A 389 8.82 32.60 23.83
N GLN A 390 9.10 33.25 24.98
CA GLN A 390 9.36 34.69 25.09
C GLN A 390 10.87 34.91 25.20
#